data_AF-A0A9P5THT6-F1
#
_entry.id   AF-A0A9P5THT6-F1
#
_cell.length_a   1.000
_cell.length_b   1.000
_cell.length_c   1.000
_cell.angle_alpha   90.00
_cell.angle_beta   90.00
_cell.angle_gamma   90.00
#
_symmetry.space_group_name_H-M   'P 1'
#
loop_
_entity.id
_entity.type
_entity.pdbx_description
1 polymer ?
#
loop_
_entity_poly.entity_id
_entity_poly.type
_entity_poly.pdbx_seq_one_letter_code
_entity_poly.pdbx_strand_id
1 'polypeptide(L)'
;MVRLKLTGVEDPIDLLDKLSLPNLKDLEIGVDHPFPRYPAHKPQALQDFVERSRCRLSCFKIVEPRFTNERMKEYHSLSFLRDVEFVAVLRKSVQDDLWKCLSP
;
A
#
# COMPACT_ATOMS: atom_id res chain seq x y z
N MET A 1 16.90 -0.67 8.90
CA MET A 1 15.56 -0.21 8.50
C MET A 1 14.74 -1.43 8.10
N VAL A 2 13.59 -1.69 8.72
CA VAL A 2 12.77 -2.88 8.42
C VAL A 2 11.72 -2.50 7.39
N ARG A 3 11.73 -3.19 6.25
CA ARG A 3 10.84 -2.94 5.11
C ARG A 3 10.10 -4.21 4.73
N LEU A 4 8.82 -4.07 4.42
CA LEU A 4 8.00 -5.08 3.79
C LEU A 4 7.57 -4.58 2.42
N LYS A 5 7.87 -5.36 1.38
CA LYS A 5 7.42 -5.11 0.02
C LYS A 5 6.61 -6.30 -0.48
N LEU A 6 5.35 -6.06 -0.82
CA LEU A 6 4.42 -7.05 -1.34
C LEU A 6 4.08 -6.71 -2.80
N THR A 7 4.81 -7.31 -3.74
CA THR A 7 4.62 -7.12 -5.18
C THR A 7 4.57 -8.47 -5.89
N GLY A 8 3.64 -8.67 -6.82
CA GLY A 8 3.45 -9.96 -7.50
C GLY A 8 2.83 -11.04 -6.61
N VAL A 9 2.29 -10.66 -5.45
CA VAL A 9 1.43 -11.50 -4.62
C VAL A 9 0.01 -11.40 -5.16
N GLU A 10 -0.72 -12.51 -5.18
CA GLU A 10 -2.12 -12.55 -5.60
C GLU A 10 -2.93 -11.54 -4.78
N ASP A 11 -3.15 -11.78 -3.49
CA ASP A 11 -3.77 -10.77 -2.62
C ASP A 11 -2.78 -10.22 -1.58
N PRO A 12 -2.06 -9.12 -1.87
CA PRO A 12 -1.08 -8.58 -0.94
C PRO A 12 -1.74 -7.97 0.30
N ILE A 13 -3.01 -7.57 0.24
CA ILE A 13 -3.69 -6.92 1.37
C ILE A 13 -4.26 -7.99 2.31
N ASP A 14 -4.91 -9.03 1.79
CA ASP A 14 -5.34 -10.17 2.60
C ASP A 14 -4.15 -10.88 3.28
N LEU A 15 -2.95 -10.83 2.68
CA LEU A 15 -1.75 -11.36 3.32
C LEU A 15 -1.41 -10.59 4.61
N LEU A 16 -1.71 -9.30 4.68
CA LEU A 16 -1.44 -8.50 5.88
C LEU A 16 -2.27 -8.95 7.07
N ASP A 17 -3.49 -9.49 6.86
CA ASP A 17 -4.32 -10.05 7.94
C ASP A 17 -3.61 -11.15 8.73
N LYS A 18 -2.66 -11.84 8.10
CA LYS A 18 -1.90 -12.95 8.70
C LYS A 18 -0.57 -12.51 9.32
N LEU A 19 -0.20 -11.24 9.19
CA LEU A 19 1.08 -10.71 9.63
C LEU A 19 0.95 -9.81 10.86
N SER A 20 1.99 -9.84 11.70
CA SER A 20 2.24 -8.88 12.77
C SER A 20 3.73 -8.55 12.77
N LEU A 21 4.06 -7.30 12.46
CA LEU A 21 5.44 -6.85 12.24
C LEU A 21 5.75 -5.59 13.08
N PRO A 22 6.07 -5.72 14.38
CA PRO A 22 6.14 -4.58 15.30
C PRO A 22 7.24 -3.56 14.98
N ASN A 23 8.31 -4.00 14.32
CA ASN A 23 9.43 -3.13 13.97
C ASN A 23 9.35 -2.57 12.54
N LEU A 24 8.26 -2.81 11.82
CA LEU A 24 8.11 -2.36 10.44
C LEU A 24 8.14 -0.82 10.35
N LYS A 25 8.94 -0.30 9.41
CA LYS A 25 9.08 1.12 9.13
C LYS A 25 8.57 1.51 7.75
N ASP A 26 8.83 0.65 6.76
CA ASP A 26 8.43 0.88 5.38
C ASP A 26 7.48 -0.22 4.91
N LEU A 27 6.32 0.16 4.42
CA LEU A 27 5.36 -0.74 3.77
C LEU A 27 5.14 -0.33 2.32
N GLU A 28 5.49 -1.21 1.38
CA GLU A 28 5.23 -1.04 -0.05
C GLU A 28 4.34 -2.17 -0.58
N ILE A 29 3.23 -1.82 -1.21
CA ILE A 29 2.26 -2.75 -1.78
C ILE A 29 2.13 -2.46 -3.27
N GLY A 30 2.34 -3.46 -4.11
CA GLY A 30 2.04 -3.40 -5.54
C GLY A 30 1.02 -4.47 -5.87
N VAL A 31 -0.17 -4.03 -6.27
CA VAL A 31 -1.25 -4.91 -6.73
C VAL A 31 -1.04 -5.16 -8.22
N ASP A 32 -0.49 -6.31 -8.56
CA ASP A 32 -0.28 -6.73 -9.94
C ASP A 32 -1.12 -7.97 -10.22
N HIS A 33 -2.32 -7.74 -10.76
CA HIS A 33 -3.27 -8.81 -11.05
C HIS A 33 -3.60 -8.88 -12.55
N PRO A 34 -3.49 -10.08 -13.17
CA PRO A 34 -3.98 -10.28 -14.51
C PRO A 34 -5.52 -10.19 -14.55
N PHE A 35 -6.02 -9.54 -15.59
CA PHE A 35 -7.45 -9.46 -15.89
C PHE A 35 -8.06 -10.88 -15.97
N PRO A 36 -9.31 -11.12 -15.50
CA PRO A 36 -10.31 -10.16 -15.03
C PRO A 36 -10.48 -10.07 -13.50
N ARG A 37 -9.73 -10.85 -12.72
CA ARG A 37 -9.94 -10.93 -11.27
C ARG A 37 -9.08 -9.89 -10.56
N TYR A 38 -9.72 -8.77 -10.20
CA TYR A 38 -9.13 -7.81 -9.28
C TYR A 38 -9.65 -8.09 -7.88
N PRO A 39 -8.78 -8.24 -6.87
CA PRO A 39 -9.23 -8.46 -5.51
C PRO A 39 -10.01 -7.24 -5.04
N ALA A 40 -11.17 -7.51 -4.47
CA ALA A 40 -11.93 -6.51 -3.73
C ALA A 40 -11.28 -6.31 -2.36
N HIS A 41 -10.06 -5.78 -2.35
CA HIS A 41 -9.37 -5.53 -1.10
C HIS A 41 -9.99 -4.31 -0.39
N LYS A 42 -10.03 -4.39 0.94
CA LYS A 42 -10.60 -3.37 1.83
C LYS A 42 -9.45 -2.55 2.43
N PRO A 43 -9.41 -1.23 2.25
CA PRO A 43 -8.39 -0.37 2.88
C PRO A 43 -8.30 -0.57 4.39
N GLN A 44 -9.41 -0.94 5.05
CA GLN A 44 -9.47 -1.25 6.48
C GLN A 44 -8.48 -2.34 6.91
N ALA A 45 -8.18 -3.34 6.07
CA ALA A 45 -7.21 -4.38 6.41
C ALA A 45 -5.80 -3.82 6.67
N LEU A 46 -5.46 -2.67 6.07
CA LEU A 46 -4.20 -1.97 6.36
C LEU A 46 -4.22 -1.33 7.75
N GLN A 47 -5.33 -0.72 8.12
CA GLN A 47 -5.52 -0.16 9.45
C GLN A 47 -5.37 -1.26 10.50
N ASP A 48 -6.08 -2.37 10.31
CA ASP A 48 -6.07 -3.52 11.21
C ASP A 48 -4.66 -4.14 11.31
N PHE A 49 -3.92 -4.19 10.20
CA PHE A 49 -2.52 -4.63 10.19
C PHE A 49 -1.60 -3.72 10.99
N VAL A 50 -1.71 -2.40 10.83
CA VAL A 50 -0.86 -1.44 11.57
C VAL A 50 -1.17 -1.50 13.06
N GLU A 51 -2.45 -1.58 13.43
CA GLU A 51 -2.90 -1.70 14.82
C GLU A 51 -2.44 -3.02 15.46
N ARG A 52 -2.63 -4.15 14.77
CA ARG A 52 -2.18 -5.47 15.23
C ARG A 52 -0.66 -5.56 15.33
N SER A 53 0.05 -4.97 14.37
CA SER A 53 1.51 -4.92 14.40
C SER A 53 2.03 -4.00 15.48
N ARG A 54 1.25 -2.97 15.88
CA ARG A 54 1.71 -1.86 16.73
C ARG A 54 2.97 -1.18 16.17
N CYS A 55 3.12 -1.21 14.85
CA CYS A 55 4.25 -0.59 14.17
C CYS A 55 3.97 0.88 13.89
N ARG A 56 5.02 1.69 13.81
CA ARG A 56 4.93 3.08 13.36
C ARG A 56 5.67 3.23 12.05
N LEU A 57 4.91 3.28 10.96
CA LEU A 57 5.43 3.44 9.62
C LEU A 57 5.99 4.85 9.42
N SER A 58 7.19 4.95 8.85
CA SER A 58 7.75 6.17 8.28
C SER A 58 7.35 6.32 6.81
N CYS A 59 7.17 5.20 6.12
CA CYS A 59 6.85 5.18 4.70
C CYS A 59 5.71 4.19 4.40
N PHE A 60 4.69 4.68 3.71
CA PHE A 60 3.62 3.87 3.14
C PHE A 60 3.49 4.15 1.65
N LYS A 61 3.54 3.09 0.84
CA LYS A 61 3.32 3.16 -0.59
C LYS A 61 2.38 2.06 -1.02
N ILE A 62 1.35 2.42 -1.77
CA ILE A 62 0.54 1.46 -2.50
C ILE A 62 0.40 1.87 -3.96
N VAL A 63 0.57 0.89 -4.84
CA VAL A 63 0.39 1.05 -6.28
C VAL A 63 -0.65 0.05 -6.77
N GLU A 64 -1.72 0.56 -7.37
CA GLU A 64 -2.76 -0.26 -8.01
C GLU A 64 -3.03 0.25 -9.44
N PRO A 65 -3.02 -0.61 -10.47
CA PRO A 65 -3.28 -0.22 -11.86
C PRO A 65 -4.64 0.44 -12.06
N ARG A 66 -5.63 0.06 -11.24
CA ARG A 66 -7.04 0.44 -11.41
C ARG A 66 -7.58 1.28 -10.28
N PHE A 67 -6.72 1.97 -9.52
CA PHE A 67 -7.22 2.92 -8.54
C PHE A 67 -8.23 3.87 -9.18
N THR A 68 -9.46 3.82 -8.69
CA THR A 68 -10.47 4.84 -8.93
C THR A 68 -10.18 6.01 -8.00
N ASN A 69 -10.70 7.19 -8.32
CA ASN A 69 -10.56 8.35 -7.45
C ASN A 69 -11.19 8.10 -6.06
N GLU A 70 -12.29 7.35 -6.02
CA GLU A 70 -12.95 6.94 -4.78
C GLU A 70 -12.05 6.05 -3.93
N ARG A 71 -11.48 4.99 -4.52
CA ARG A 71 -10.50 4.15 -3.81
C ARG A 71 -9.32 4.95 -3.31
N MET A 72 -8.73 5.83 -4.12
CA MET A 72 -7.60 6.67 -3.64
C MET A 72 -8.00 7.49 -2.42
N LYS A 73 -9.21 8.06 -2.39
CA LYS A 73 -9.73 8.78 -1.21
C LYS A 73 -9.88 7.87 0.00
N GLU A 74 -10.38 6.65 -0.18
CA GLU A 74 -10.49 5.68 0.93
C GLU A 74 -9.12 5.39 1.55
N TYR A 75 -8.09 5.14 0.73
CA TYR A 75 -6.73 4.95 1.23
C TYR A 75 -6.22 6.18 1.97
N HIS A 76 -6.38 7.38 1.41
CA HIS A 76 -5.97 8.62 2.07
C HIS A 76 -6.76 8.92 3.36
N SER A 77 -7.92 8.31 3.55
CA SER A 77 -8.72 8.48 4.77
C SER A 77 -8.28 7.59 5.94
N LEU A 78 -7.38 6.63 5.71
CA LEU A 78 -6.86 5.73 6.74
C LEU A 78 -6.17 6.53 7.85
N SER A 79 -6.59 6.33 9.09
CA SER A 79 -6.19 7.19 10.21
C SER A 79 -4.71 7.05 10.53
N PHE A 80 -4.12 5.86 10.36
CA PHE A 80 -2.70 5.63 10.62
C PHE A 80 -1.79 6.46 9.71
N LEU A 81 -2.25 6.87 8.53
CA LEU A 81 -1.45 7.65 7.57
C LEU A 81 -1.16 9.07 8.05
N ARG A 82 -1.90 9.59 9.03
CA ARG A 82 -1.68 10.93 9.60
C ARG A 82 -0.30 11.08 10.25
N ASP A 83 0.24 9.97 10.74
CA ASP A 83 1.52 9.94 11.45
C ASP A 83 2.68 9.40 10.58
N VAL A 84 2.42 9.15 9.29
CA VAL A 84 3.40 8.63 8.34
C VAL A 84 4.07 9.78 7.60
N GLU A 85 5.40 9.82 7.62
CA GLU A 85 6.18 10.90 7.01
C GLU A 85 6.05 10.94 5.49
N PHE A 86 5.97 9.76 4.85
CA PHE A 86 5.82 9.63 3.40
C PHE A 86 4.67 8.70 3.04
N VAL A 87 3.69 9.25 2.30
CA VAL A 87 2.51 8.51 1.83
C VAL A 87 2.40 8.64 0.31
N ALA A 88 2.35 7.51 -0.39
CA ALA A 88 2.15 7.45 -1.83
C ALA A 88 1.06 6.43 -2.19
N VAL A 89 -0.11 6.94 -2.62
CA VAL A 89 -1.22 6.13 -3.15
C VAL A 89 -1.30 6.41 -4.65
N LEU A 90 -0.79 5.50 -5.47
CA LEU A 90 -0.52 5.78 -6.88
C LEU A 90 -1.25 4.81 -7.80
N ARG A 91 -1.86 5.33 -8.86
CA ARG A 91 -2.28 4.50 -9.99
C ARG A 91 -1.02 4.02 -10.73
N LYS A 92 -0.90 2.72 -11.07
CA LYS A 92 0.31 2.17 -11.72
C LYS A 92 0.73 2.93 -12.99
N SER A 93 -0.24 3.39 -13.80
CA SER A 93 0.04 4.21 -14.98
C SER A 93 0.75 5.53 -14.68
N VAL A 94 0.63 6.05 -13.46
CA VAL A 94 1.30 7.29 -12.99
C VAL A 94 2.70 6.99 -12.46
N GLN A 95 3.00 5.73 -12.07
CA GLN A 95 4.33 5.35 -11.61
C GLN A 95 5.37 5.38 -12.75
N ASP A 96 4.98 4.95 -13.97
CA ASP A 96 5.86 4.97 -15.13
C ASP A 96 6.23 6.40 -15.57
N ASP A 97 5.35 7.39 -15.34
CA ASP A 97 5.64 8.80 -15.64
C ASP A 97 6.42 9.50 -14.51
N LEU A 98 6.15 9.19 -13.24
CA LEU A 98 6.92 9.74 -12.11
C LEU A 98 8.37 9.23 -12.08
N TRP A 99 8.62 7.99 -12.52
CA TRP A 99 9.99 7.46 -12.59
C TRP A 99 10.82 8.10 -13.71
N LYS A 100 10.18 8.56 -14.80
CA LYS A 100 10.84 9.31 -15.88
C LYS A 100 11.21 10.73 -15.48
N CYS A 101 10.44 11.37 -14.59
CA CYS A 101 10.74 12.72 -14.13
C CYS A 101 11.74 12.76 -12.95
N LEU A 102 12.05 11.62 -12.32
CA LEU A 102 12.93 11.54 -11.14
C LEU A 102 14.19 10.69 -11.36
N SER A 103 14.39 10.16 -12.56
CA SER A 103 15.67 9.55 -12.97
C SER A 103 16.50 10.60 -13.71
N PRO A 104 17.69 11.00 -13.21
CA PRO A 104 18.59 11.93 -13.92
C PRO A 104 19.10 11.38 -15.25
#